data_AF-A0A951X6N5-F1
#
_entry.id   AF-A0A951X6N5-F1
#
_cell.length_a   1.000
_cell.length_b   1.000
_cell.length_c   1.000
_cell.angle_alpha   90.00
_cell.angle_beta   90.00
_cell.angle_gamma   90.00
#
_symmetry.space_group_name_H-M   'P 1'
#
loop_
_entity.id
_entity.type
_entity.pdbx_description
1 polymer ?
#
loop_
_entity_poly.entity_id
_entity_poly.type
_entity_poly.pdbx_seq_one_letter_code
_entity_poly.pdbx_strand_id
1 'polypeptide(L)' 'MNKPKCFIESGKEAKLLRSRLGMNQSEFWSRISVTQSGGSRYESGRSLPKPVQLVLHLAYAPEKQAMAMLKFLRQ' A
#
# COMPACT_ATOMS: atom_id res chain seq x y z
N MET A 1 18.44 -12.21 -4.58
CA MET A 1 18.28 -11.46 -3.32
C MET A 1 16.98 -11.87 -2.65
N ASN A 2 16.91 -11.90 -1.31
CA ASN A 2 15.66 -12.20 -0.62
C ASN A 2 14.65 -11.06 -0.85
N LYS A 3 13.39 -11.42 -1.14
CA LYS A 3 12.32 -10.45 -1.36
C LYS A 3 12.09 -9.62 -0.08
N PRO A 4 12.12 -8.27 -0.15
CA PRO A 4 11.76 -7.43 0.98
C PRO A 4 10.30 -7.65 1.42
N LYS A 5 10.03 -7.51 2.71
CA LYS A 5 8.67 -7.58 3.25
C LYS A 5 7.83 -6.39 2.78
N CYS A 6 6.57 -6.61 2.43
CA CYS A 6 5.64 -5.54 2.10
C CYS A 6 5.36 -4.68 3.36
N PHE A 7 5.15 -3.38 3.16
CA PHE A 7 4.95 -2.44 4.26
C PHE A 7 3.51 -2.51 4.79
N ILE A 8 2.57 -2.82 3.89
CA ILE A 8 1.15 -3.04 4.16
C ILE A 8 0.75 -4.34 3.46
N GLU A 9 0.21 -5.28 4.20
CA GLU A 9 -0.19 -6.61 3.71
C GLU A 9 -1.72 -6.78 3.75
N SER A 10 -2.43 -5.97 4.53
CA SER A 10 -3.89 -6.02 4.66
C SER A 10 -4.59 -4.66 4.53
N GLY A 11 -5.87 -4.69 4.13
CA GLY A 11 -6.68 -3.47 4.09
C GLY A 11 -6.92 -2.84 5.46
N LYS A 12 -6.85 -3.63 6.54
CA LYS A 12 -6.90 -3.12 7.92
C LYS A 12 -5.69 -2.26 8.25
N GLU A 13 -4.49 -2.69 7.85
CA GLU A 13 -3.27 -1.90 7.99
C GLU A 13 -3.30 -0.63 7.14
N ALA A 14 -3.78 -0.73 5.89
CA ALA A 14 -3.99 0.43 5.03
C ALA A 14 -4.93 1.46 5.67
N LYS A 15 -6.05 1.01 6.26
CA LYS A 15 -6.98 1.86 7.00
C LYS A 15 -6.31 2.54 8.20
N LEU A 16 -5.51 1.81 8.97
CA LEU A 16 -4.78 2.36 10.13
C LEU A 16 -3.79 3.44 9.70
N LEU A 17 -3.02 3.20 8.64
CA LEU A 17 -2.09 4.20 8.09
C LEU A 17 -2.85 5.42 7.60
N ARG A 18 -3.92 5.22 6.83
CA ARG A 18 -4.77 6.31 6.33
C ARG A 18 -5.28 7.20 7.45
N SER A 19 -5.80 6.60 8.54
CA SER A 19 -6.28 7.35 9.71
C SER A 19 -5.16 8.15 10.38
N ARG A 20 -3.95 7.59 10.50
CA ARG A 20 -2.79 8.31 11.06
C ARG A 20 -2.36 9.49 10.19
N LEU A 21 -2.53 9.39 8.89
CA LEU A 21 -2.24 10.45 7.93
C LEU A 21 -3.35 11.52 7.84
N GLY A 22 -4.48 11.32 8.53
CA GLY A 22 -5.61 12.25 8.49
C GLY A 22 -6.34 12.30 7.14
N MET A 23 -6.19 11.28 6.30
CA MET A 23 -6.74 11.26 4.93
C MET A 23 -8.09 10.56 4.84
N ASN A 24 -8.93 11.03 3.92
CA ASN A 24 -10.12 10.27 3.51
C ASN A 24 -9.74 9.15 2.52
N GLN A 25 -10.70 8.28 2.19
CA GLN A 25 -10.45 7.13 1.31
C GLN A 25 -10.03 7.56 -0.11
N SER A 26 -10.68 8.58 -0.69
CA SER A 26 -10.32 9.06 -2.02
C SER A 26 -8.88 9.60 -2.06
N GLU A 27 -8.48 10.41 -1.09
CA GLU A 27 -7.12 10.98 -1.00
C GLU A 27 -6.05 9.89 -0.87
N PHE A 28 -6.27 8.90 -0.02
CA PHE A 28 -5.30 7.85 0.24
C PHE A 28 -5.17 6.86 -0.93
N TRP A 29 -6.29 6.40 -1.48
CA TRP A 29 -6.29 5.35 -2.51
C TRP A 29 -5.96 5.91 -3.90
N SER A 30 -6.30 7.17 -4.19
CA SER A 30 -5.97 7.80 -5.49
C SER A 30 -4.47 7.96 -5.74
N ARG A 31 -3.64 8.11 -4.69
CA ARG A 31 -2.17 8.17 -4.83
C ARG A 31 -1.56 6.94 -5.50
N ILE A 32 -2.26 5.81 -5.45
CA ILE A 32 -1.84 4.55 -6.04
C ILE A 32 -2.80 4.07 -7.14
N SER A 33 -3.55 5.00 -7.74
CA SER A 33 -4.49 4.75 -8.83
C SER A 33 -5.60 3.73 -8.49
N VAL A 34 -5.96 3.62 -7.21
CA VAL A 34 -7.10 2.82 -6.74
C VAL A 34 -8.30 3.75 -6.53
N THR A 35 -9.47 3.35 -7.04
CA THR A 35 -10.71 4.11 -6.82
C THR A 35 -11.13 4.07 -5.35
N GLN A 36 -11.87 5.07 -4.89
CA GLN A 36 -12.40 5.10 -3.52
C GLN A 36 -13.23 3.84 -3.19
N SER A 37 -14.10 3.40 -4.10
CA SER A 37 -14.92 2.20 -3.91
C SER A 37 -14.07 0.92 -3.88
N GLY A 38 -12.97 0.87 -4.64
CA GLY A 38 -11.98 -0.20 -4.56
C GLY A 38 -11.28 -0.24 -3.20
N GLY A 39 -10.78 0.92 -2.76
CA GLY A 39 -10.14 1.10 -1.47
C GLY A 39 -11.04 0.72 -0.30
N SER A 40 -12.31 1.15 -0.33
CA SER A 40 -13.30 0.79 0.69
C SER A 40 -13.51 -0.71 0.81
N ARG A 41 -13.48 -1.47 -0.30
CA ARG A 41 -13.61 -2.94 -0.25
C ARG A 41 -12.42 -3.57 0.47
N TYR A 42 -11.20 -3.07 0.21
CA TYR A 42 -10.01 -3.55 0.89
C TYR A 42 -10.08 -3.25 2.40
N GLU A 43 -10.44 -2.03 2.78
CA GLU A 43 -10.57 -1.63 4.18
C GLU A 43 -11.64 -2.42 4.96
N SER A 44 -12.66 -2.94 4.27
CA SER A 44 -13.74 -3.75 4.85
C SER A 44 -13.49 -5.26 4.83
N GLY A 45 -12.28 -5.70 4.49
CA GLY A 45 -11.87 -7.11 4.64
C GLY A 45 -11.69 -7.89 3.34
N ARG A 46 -11.86 -7.26 2.16
CA ARG A 46 -11.41 -7.89 0.92
C ARG A 46 -9.89 -8.02 0.93
N SER A 47 -9.39 -9.16 0.45
CA SER A 47 -7.95 -9.37 0.28
C SER A 47 -7.33 -8.30 -0.63
N LEU A 48 -6.16 -7.79 -0.23
CA LEU A 48 -5.38 -6.87 -1.05
C LEU A 48 -4.63 -7.65 -2.12
N PRO A 49 -4.84 -7.37 -3.42
CA PRO A 49 -4.04 -7.98 -4.48
C PRO A 49 -2.55 -7.63 -4.32
N LYS A 50 -1.65 -8.57 -4.67
CA LYS A 50 -0.19 -8.37 -4.59
C LYS A 50 0.30 -7.08 -5.28
N PRO A 51 -0.20 -6.69 -6.48
CA PRO A 51 0.19 -5.43 -7.09
C PRO A 51 -0.14 -4.21 -6.22
N VAL A 52 -1.31 -4.20 -5.58
CA VAL A 52 -1.73 -3.10 -4.70
C VAL A 52 -0.81 -3.02 -3.47
N GLN A 53 -0.42 -4.15 -2.88
CA GLN A 53 0.54 -4.19 -1.77
C GLN A 53 1.91 -3.61 -2.16
N LEU A 54 2.38 -3.91 -3.38
CA LEU A 54 3.65 -3.38 -3.89
C LEU A 54 3.60 -1.87 -4.08
N VAL A 55 2.55 -1.35 -4.73
CA VAL A 55 2.43 0.10 -4.95
C VAL A 55 2.20 0.84 -3.63
N LEU A 56 1.44 0.26 -2.69
CA LEU A 56 1.34 0.78 -1.32
C LEU A 56 2.71 0.85 -0.63
N HIS A 57 3.54 -0.20 -0.76
CA HIS A 57 4.89 -0.19 -0.21
C HIS A 57 5.74 0.91 -0.85
N LEU A 58 5.73 1.03 -2.18
CA LEU A 58 6.51 2.05 -2.88
C LEU A 58 6.05 3.48 -2.55
N ALA A 59 4.75 3.69 -2.31
CA ALA A 59 4.19 5.02 -2.05
C ALA A 59 4.28 5.47 -0.59
N TYR A 60 4.28 4.54 0.37
CA TYR A 60 4.12 4.87 1.80
C TYR A 60 5.18 4.31 2.73
N ALA A 61 5.99 3.35 2.30
CA ALA A 61 7.08 2.84 3.14
C ALA A 61 8.16 3.91 3.32
N PRO A 62 8.98 3.84 4.39
CA PRO A 62 10.17 4.68 4.50
C PRO A 62 11.06 4.53 3.26
N GLU A 63 11.69 5.63 2.82
CA GLU A 63 12.50 5.71 1.59
C GLU A 63 13.46 4.53 1.42
N LYS A 64 14.20 4.18 2.48
CA LYS A 64 15.14 3.05 2.48
C LYS A 64 14.47 1.71 2.13
N GLN A 65 13.25 1.47 2.61
CA GLN A 65 12.48 0.26 2.33
C GLN A 65 11.95 0.28 0.89
N ALA A 66 11.37 1.41 0.46
CA ALA A 66 10.86 1.59 -0.90
C ALA A 66 11.97 1.36 -1.94
N MET A 67 13.17 1.92 -1.71
CA MET A 67 14.32 1.72 -2.58
C MET A 67 14.85 0.28 -2.58
N ALA A 68 14.80 -0.42 -1.44
CA ALA A 68 15.14 -1.83 -1.38
C ALA A 68 14.17 -2.70 -2.20
N MET A 69 12.87 -2.41 -2.11
CA MET A 69 11.84 -3.07 -2.93
C MET A 69 12.03 -2.77 -4.42
N LEU A 70 12.24 -1.51 -4.78
CA LEU A 70 12.48 -1.12 -6.18
C LEU A 70 13.74 -1.78 -6.75
N LYS A 71 14.81 -1.85 -5.97
CA LYS A 71 16.05 -2.56 -6.34
C LYS A 71 15.81 -4.05 -6.55
N PHE A 72 14.96 -4.68 -5.73
CA PHE A 72 14.58 -6.09 -5.90
C PHE A 72 13.75 -6.30 -7.17
N LEU A 73 12.81 -5.40 -7.49
CA LEU A 73 11.95 -5.51 -8.68
C LEU A 73 12.70 -5.33 -10.02
N ARG A 74 13.88 -4.71 -10.00
CA ARG A 74 14.70 -4.43 -11.20
C ARG A 74 15.74 -5.51 -11.51
N GLN A 75 15.84 -6.55 -10.67
CA GLN A 75 16.77 -7.67 -10.84
C GLN A 75 16.07 -8.88 -11.45
#